data_AF-A0A7C3Z0L9-F1
#
_entry.id   AF-A0A7C3Z0L9-F1
#
_cell.length_a   1.000
_cell.length_b   1.000
_cell.length_c   1.000
_cell.angle_alpha   90.00
_cell.angle_beta   90.00
_cell.angle_gamma   90.00
#
_symmetry.space_group_name_H-M   'P 1'
#
loop_
_entity.id
_entity.type
_entity.pdbx_description
1 polymer ?
#
loop_
_entity_poly.entity_id
_entity_poly.type
_entity_poly.pdbx_seq_one_letter_code
_entity_poly.pdbx_strand_id
1 'polypeptide(L)'
;MRFAVKAFLLSALVFPGLGQLYKQDRKKGVLLLVAANLLLALLLLVGVMTLSQEYLNSFYPQALTAGNLRVLLKRVAARPLFYVPAAIFFAVWGFAAADAALAPNPGAKDTI
;
A
#
# COMPACT_ATOMS: atom_id res chain seq x y z
N MET A 1 10.81 -23.01 9.15
CA MET A 1 10.16 -22.29 8.02
C MET A 1 11.17 -22.00 6.93
N ARG A 2 10.85 -22.31 5.67
CA ARG A 2 11.72 -22.03 4.51
C ARG A 2 11.94 -20.52 4.39
N PHE A 3 13.17 -20.09 4.08
CA PHE A 3 13.58 -18.70 3.96
C PHE A 3 12.67 -17.87 3.02
N ALA A 4 12.24 -18.47 1.90
CA ALA A 4 11.31 -17.85 0.96
C ALA A 4 9.93 -17.52 1.59
N VAL A 5 9.43 -18.36 2.51
CA VAL A 5 8.15 -18.11 3.20
C VAL A 5 8.29 -16.91 4.14
N LYS A 6 9.42 -16.77 4.86
CA LYS A 6 9.67 -15.59 5.69
C LYS A 6 9.72 -14.32 4.86
N ALA A 7 10.44 -14.34 3.73
CA ALA A 7 10.53 -13.21 2.81
C ALA A 7 9.16 -12.83 2.24
N PHE A 8 8.36 -13.82 1.81
CA PHE A 8 6.99 -13.60 1.36
C PHE A 8 6.14 -12.94 2.46
N LEU A 9 6.12 -13.49 3.67
CA LEU A 9 5.33 -12.96 4.78
C LEU A 9 5.73 -11.52 5.15
N LEU A 10 7.03 -11.20 5.09
CA LEU A 10 7.51 -9.82 5.30
C LEU A 10 6.94 -8.85 4.26
N SER A 11 6.96 -9.21 2.96
CA SER A 11 6.39 -8.36 1.91
C SER A 11 4.86 -8.35 1.90
N ALA A 12 4.21 -9.46 2.26
CA ALA A 12 2.76 -9.63 2.19
C ALA A 12 2.05 -9.00 3.40
N LEU A 13 2.54 -9.21 4.61
CA LEU A 13 1.84 -8.84 5.85
C LEU A 13 2.40 -7.61 6.56
N VAL A 14 3.68 -7.29 6.35
CA VAL A 14 4.32 -6.17 7.05
C VAL A 14 4.40 -4.95 6.16
N PHE A 15 5.20 -5.02 5.10
CA PHE A 15 5.34 -3.90 4.17
C PHE A 15 5.93 -4.37 2.83
N PRO A 16 5.40 -3.91 1.69
CA PRO A 16 5.93 -4.25 0.38
C PRO A 16 7.40 -3.83 0.24
N GLY A 17 8.26 -4.76 -0.20
CA GLY A 17 9.69 -4.54 -0.38
C GLY A 17 10.57 -5.08 0.76
N LEU A 18 9.99 -5.42 1.93
CA LEU A 18 10.76 -5.97 3.06
C LEU A 18 11.30 -7.37 2.81
N GLY A 19 10.56 -8.21 2.08
CA GLY A 19 11.03 -9.53 1.68
C GLY A 19 12.28 -9.46 0.81
N GLN A 20 12.33 -8.49 -0.11
CA GLN A 20 13.49 -8.23 -0.96
C GLN A 20 14.68 -7.71 -0.14
N LEU A 21 14.44 -6.81 0.82
CA LEU A 21 15.48 -6.34 1.75
C LEU A 21 16.03 -7.49 2.60
N TYR A 22 15.16 -8.39 3.07
CA TYR A 22 15.55 -9.58 3.81
C TYR A 22 16.41 -10.53 2.96
N LYS A 23 16.15 -10.60 1.65
CA LYS A 23 16.97 -11.34 0.68
C LYS A 23 18.26 -10.61 0.27
N GLN A 24 18.64 -9.49 0.89
CA GLN A 24 19.78 -8.64 0.46
C GLN A 24 19.62 -8.00 -0.93
N ASP A 25 18.44 -8.06 -1.55
CA ASP A 25 18.13 -7.38 -2.81
C ASP A 25 17.79 -5.89 -2.57
N ARG A 26 18.77 -5.13 -2.06
CA ARG A 26 18.57 -3.76 -1.56
C ARG A 26 17.96 -2.81 -2.59
N LYS A 27 18.43 -2.86 -3.84
CA LYS A 27 17.93 -1.97 -4.91
C LYS A 27 16.43 -2.16 -5.15
N LYS A 28 15.98 -3.42 -5.28
CA LYS A 28 14.56 -3.75 -5.48
C LYS A 28 13.74 -3.44 -4.24
N GLY A 29 14.24 -3.83 -3.07
CA GLY A 29 13.55 -3.60 -1.80
C GLY A 29 13.33 -2.12 -1.49
N VAL A 30 14.37 -1.28 -1.67
CA VAL A 30 14.24 0.18 -1.50
C VAL A 30 13.29 0.78 -2.54
N LEU A 31 13.38 0.36 -3.81
CA LEU A 31 12.48 0.85 -4.86
C LEU A 31 11.01 0.54 -4.52
N LEU A 32 10.70 -0.71 -4.14
CA LEU A 32 9.35 -1.13 -3.77
C LEU A 32 8.85 -0.39 -2.52
N LEU A 33 9.71 -0.22 -1.52
CA LEU A 33 9.37 0.49 -0.28
C LEU A 33 9.06 1.97 -0.56
N VAL A 34 9.86 2.65 -1.36
CA VAL A 34 9.62 4.05 -1.75
C VAL A 34 8.36 4.16 -2.60
N ALA A 35 8.19 3.29 -3.60
CA ALA A 35 7.01 3.30 -4.46
C ALA A 35 5.71 3.09 -3.66
N ALA A 36 5.70 2.12 -2.75
CA ALA A 36 4.55 1.86 -1.90
C ALA A 36 4.23 3.03 -0.95
N ASN A 37 5.26 3.65 -0.35
CA ASN A 37 5.05 4.84 0.49
C ASN A 37 4.50 6.03 -0.31
N LEU A 38 5.01 6.29 -1.51
CA LEU A 38 4.50 7.35 -2.38
C LEU A 38 3.05 7.09 -2.78
N LEU A 39 2.71 5.85 -3.13
CA LEU A 39 1.34 5.46 -3.47
C LEU A 39 0.39 5.55 -2.27
N LEU A 40 0.84 5.16 -1.06
CA LEU A 40 0.06 5.32 0.16
C LEU A 40 -0.15 6.80 0.49
N ALA A 41 0.88 7.63 0.38
CA ALA A 41 0.77 9.07 0.59
C ALA A 41 -0.21 9.71 -0.41
N LEU A 42 -0.13 9.32 -1.69
CA LEU A 42 -1.06 9.78 -2.73
C LEU A 42 -2.50 9.33 -2.43
N LEU A 43 -2.70 8.06 -2.02
CA LEU A 43 -4.00 7.53 -1.65
C LEU A 43 -4.61 8.32 -0.49
N LEU A 44 -3.83 8.59 0.55
CA LEU A 44 -4.27 9.38 1.71
C LEU A 44 -4.57 10.82 1.32
N LEU A 45 -3.73 11.44 0.48
CA LEU A 45 -3.95 12.81 -0.01
C LEU A 45 -5.26 12.91 -0.80
N VAL A 46 -5.48 12.01 -1.76
CA VAL A 46 -6.73 11.96 -2.55
C VAL A 46 -7.93 11.71 -1.63
N GLY A 47 -7.80 10.80 -0.66
CA GLY A 47 -8.85 10.52 0.32
C GLY A 47 -9.22 11.75 1.16
N VAL A 48 -8.24 12.48 1.68
CA VAL A 48 -8.47 13.71 2.47
C VAL A 48 -9.05 14.83 1.61
N MET A 49 -8.54 15.03 0.39
CA MET A 49 -9.06 16.05 -0.53
C MET A 49 -10.52 15.79 -0.90
N THR A 50 -10.86 14.56 -1.26
CA THR A 50 -12.24 14.17 -1.61
C THR A 50 -13.18 14.26 -0.41
N LEU A 51 -12.73 13.84 0.77
CA LEU A 51 -13.51 13.95 2.01
C LEU A 51 -13.77 15.42 2.37
N SER A 52 -12.75 16.28 2.26
CA SER A 52 -12.86 17.71 2.51
C SER A 52 -13.86 18.38 1.56
N GLN A 53 -13.77 18.08 0.26
CA GLN A 53 -14.71 18.60 -0.74
C GLN A 53 -16.16 18.17 -0.46
N GLU A 54 -16.39 16.89 -0.15
CA GLU A 54 -17.73 16.41 0.17
C GLU A 54 -18.29 17.05 1.45
N TYR A 55 -17.44 17.28 2.44
CA TYR A 55 -17.84 17.96 3.69
C TYR A 55 -18.26 19.41 3.41
N LEU A 56 -17.44 20.17 2.68
CA LEU A 56 -17.72 21.56 2.34
C LEU A 56 -18.99 21.71 1.50
N ASN A 57 -19.25 20.78 0.59
CA ASN A 57 -20.39 20.88 -0.33
C ASN A 57 -21.72 20.36 0.25
N SER A 58 -21.67 19.36 1.13
CA SER A 58 -22.90 18.65 1.57
C SER A 58 -23.25 18.84 3.04
N PHE A 59 -22.29 19.18 3.89
CA PHE A 59 -22.48 19.18 5.34
C PHE A 59 -22.13 20.50 6.01
N TYR A 60 -21.21 21.29 5.46
CA TYR A 60 -20.86 22.57 6.05
C TYR A 60 -22.08 23.51 6.15
N PRO A 61 -22.30 24.19 7.30
CA PRO A 61 -21.43 24.31 8.48
C PRO A 61 -21.74 23.33 9.63
N GLN A 62 -22.49 22.26 9.38
CA GLN A 62 -22.85 21.28 10.42
C GLN A 62 -21.59 20.62 11.01
N ALA A 63 -21.61 20.37 12.32
CA ALA A 63 -20.53 19.69 13.02
C ALA A 63 -20.27 18.29 12.44
N LEU A 64 -19.00 17.90 12.42
CA LEU A 64 -18.57 16.58 11.99
C LEU A 64 -18.91 15.53 13.05
N THR A 65 -20.16 15.05 13.03
CA THR A 65 -20.60 13.96 13.90
C THR A 65 -20.16 12.59 13.35
N ALA A 66 -20.10 11.57 14.21
CA ALA A 66 -19.78 10.20 13.78
C ALA A 66 -20.78 9.66 12.72
N GLY A 67 -22.04 10.10 12.76
CA GLY A 67 -23.05 9.77 11.75
C GLY A 67 -22.70 10.38 10.39
N ASN A 68 -22.42 11.69 10.36
CA ASN A 68 -22.07 12.41 9.14
C ASN A 68 -20.74 11.90 8.55
N LEU A 69 -19.77 11.56 9.40
CA LEU A 69 -18.50 10.99 8.97
C LEU A 69 -18.67 9.64 8.25
N ARG A 70 -19.55 8.75 8.76
CA ARG A 70 -19.84 7.48 8.09
C ARG A 70 -20.45 7.69 6.71
N VAL A 71 -21.34 8.66 6.57
CA VAL A 71 -21.95 9.00 5.27
C VAL A 71 -20.91 9.58 4.32
N LEU A 72 -20.05 10.48 4.80
CA LEU A 72 -18.93 11.05 4.05
C LEU A 72 -17.98 9.98 3.52
N LEU A 73 -17.55 9.05 4.38
CA LEU A 73 -16.67 7.95 3.99
C LEU A 73 -17.30 7.07 2.90
N LYS A 74 -18.61 6.78 2.99
CA LYS A 74 -19.32 6.04 1.94
C LYS A 74 -19.33 6.80 0.61
N ARG A 75 -19.51 8.13 0.64
CA ARG A 75 -19.48 8.96 -0.58
C ARG A 75 -18.10 9.04 -1.20
N VAL A 76 -17.07 9.19 -0.38
CA VAL A 76 -15.66 9.15 -0.83
C VAL A 76 -15.33 7.80 -1.44
N ALA A 77 -15.75 6.70 -0.80
CA ALA A 77 -15.57 5.36 -1.34
C ALA A 77 -16.34 5.14 -2.65
N ALA A 78 -17.44 5.85 -2.91
CA ALA A 78 -18.14 5.77 -4.19
C ALA A 78 -17.45 6.55 -5.33
N ARG A 79 -16.42 7.36 -5.04
CA ARG A 79 -15.70 8.13 -6.05
C ARG A 79 -14.68 7.25 -6.79
N PRO A 80 -14.74 7.13 -8.13
CA PRO A 80 -13.82 6.30 -8.91
C PRO A 80 -12.37 6.74 -8.77
N LEU A 81 -12.13 8.05 -8.53
CA LEU A 81 -10.79 8.62 -8.39
C LEU A 81 -10.02 8.06 -7.18
N PHE A 82 -10.71 7.66 -6.11
CA PHE A 82 -10.07 7.03 -4.94
C PHE A 82 -9.52 5.64 -5.28
N TYR A 83 -10.19 4.90 -6.16
CA TYR A 83 -9.80 3.54 -6.52
C TYR A 83 -8.57 3.46 -7.41
N VAL A 84 -8.24 4.50 -8.18
CA VAL A 84 -7.05 4.50 -9.05
C VAL A 84 -5.75 4.33 -8.25
N PRO A 85 -5.40 5.23 -7.31
CA PRO A 85 -4.18 5.05 -6.50
C PRO A 85 -4.27 3.81 -5.61
N ALA A 86 -5.46 3.46 -5.11
CA ALA A 86 -5.66 2.24 -4.31
C ALA A 86 -5.34 0.97 -5.11
N ALA A 87 -5.85 0.85 -6.34
CA ALA A 87 -5.62 -0.30 -7.20
C ALA A 87 -4.14 -0.44 -7.56
N ILE A 88 -3.47 0.67 -7.90
CA ILE A 88 -2.02 0.67 -8.18
C ILE A 88 -1.24 0.26 -6.93
N PHE A 89 -1.60 0.78 -5.76
CA PHE A 89 -0.98 0.42 -4.48
C PHE A 89 -1.09 -1.09 -4.20
N PHE A 90 -2.29 -1.66 -4.30
CA PHE A 90 -2.48 -3.09 -4.08
C PHE A 90 -1.83 -3.96 -5.16
N ALA A 91 -1.75 -3.49 -6.40
CA ALA A 91 -1.01 -4.17 -7.45
C ALA A 91 0.49 -4.21 -7.14
N VAL A 92 1.09 -3.09 -6.72
CA VAL A 92 2.49 -3.02 -6.29
C VAL A 92 2.73 -3.88 -5.05
N TRP A 93 1.79 -3.91 -4.11
CA TRP A 93 1.87 -4.76 -2.92
C TRP A 93 1.86 -6.24 -3.30
N GLY A 94 0.87 -6.67 -4.09
CA GLY A 94 0.76 -8.05 -4.56
C GLY A 94 1.99 -8.48 -5.37
N PHE A 95 2.49 -7.60 -6.24
CA PHE A 95 3.73 -7.81 -6.97
C PHE A 95 4.93 -7.98 -6.03
N ALA A 96 5.08 -7.12 -5.02
CA ALA A 96 6.17 -7.21 -4.04
C ALA A 96 6.11 -8.52 -3.24
N ALA A 97 4.91 -8.99 -2.89
CA ALA A 97 4.73 -10.28 -2.23
C ALA A 97 5.11 -11.44 -3.17
N ALA A 98 4.61 -11.45 -4.41
CA ALA A 98 4.92 -12.49 -5.39
C ALA A 98 6.42 -12.55 -5.73
N ASP A 99 7.06 -11.39 -5.96
CA ASP A 99 8.51 -11.31 -6.19
C ASP A 99 9.29 -11.81 -4.97
N ALA A 100 8.85 -11.51 -3.74
CA ALA A 100 9.47 -12.05 -2.54
C ALA A 100 9.27 -13.57 -2.35
N ALA A 101 8.24 -14.17 -2.95
CA ALA A 101 8.08 -15.63 -2.97
C ALA A 101 8.97 -16.30 -4.05
N LEU A 102 9.03 -15.70 -5.24
CA LEU A 102 9.65 -16.30 -6.43
C LEU A 102 11.15 -15.99 -6.56
N ALA A 103 11.65 -14.88 -6.00
CA ALA A 103 13.03 -14.50 -6.16
C ALA A 103 14.00 -15.55 -5.57
N PRO A 104 15.06 -15.95 -6.29
CA PRO A 104 16.06 -16.89 -5.79
C PRO A 104 16.71 -16.38 -4.51
N ASN A 105 17.17 -17.29 -3.65
CA ASN A 105 17.91 -16.92 -2.45
C ASN A 105 19.38 -16.62 -2.82
N PRO A 106 19.87 -15.38 -2.76
CA PRO A 106 21.24 -15.07 -3.15
C PRO A 106 22.29 -15.75 -2.25
N GLY A 107 21.94 -16.06 -0.98
CA GLY A 107 22.83 -16.81 -0.08
C GLY A 107 23.02 -18.29 -0.44
N ALA A 108 22.36 -18.80 -1.48
CA ALA A 108 22.63 -20.15 -2.01
C ALA A 108 23.78 -20.17 -3.05
N LYS A 109 24.29 -19.01 -3.47
CA LYS A 109 25.36 -18.92 -4.47
C LYS A 109 26.78 -19.07 -3.89
N ASP A 110 26.94 -18.96 -2.58
CA ASP A 110 28.25 -18.96 -1.91
C ASP A 110 28.67 -20.35 -1.36
N THR A 111 28.07 -21.44 -1.86
CA THR A 111 28.32 -22.82 -1.37
C THR A 111 28.93 -23.76 -2.43
N ILE A 112 29.58 -23.22 -3.45
CA ILE A 112 30.36 -24.00 -4.44
C ILE A 112 31.79 -23.48 -4.48
#